data_AF-A0A099ZCY1-F1
#
_entry.id   AF-A0A099ZCY1-F1
#
_cell.length_a   1.000
_cell.length_b   1.000
_cell.length_c   1.000
_cell.angle_alpha   90.00
_cell.angle_beta   90.00
_cell.angle_gamma   90.00
#
_symmetry.space_group_name_H-M   'P 1'
#
loop_
_entity.id
_entity.type
_entity.pdbx_description
1 polymer ?
#
loop_
_entity_poly.entity_id
_entity_poly.type
_entity_poly.pdbx_seq_one_letter_code
_entity_poly.pdbx_strand_id
1 'polypeptide(L)'
;GCGELVWVGEPTVFGQADSIAGKYGVWMRDPEPVPPFTRATTWRVDTVGTEVRQLFQYDNDEQFSKGYPAKVHILPRAMESTGAVVFRGALYFQQRLSRRLAKYNLQGEAIVAEKELPDAGYHGQYPYSWGGYTDIDLAVDESGLWVIYSTEKAKGAIVVSKLDPQTLEIQHTWETNIRKQSVANAFIICGVLYTISSYTAPNATVNFAYDTATGASRPLSVPFQNRYQYVSMVDY
;
A
#
# COMPACT_ATOMS: atom_id res chain seq x y z
N GLY A 1 -13.05 -16.56 6.61
CA GLY A 1 -12.74 -16.67 8.06
C GLY A 1 -11.31 -16.23 8.26
N CYS A 2 -10.98 -15.62 9.38
CA CYS A 2 -9.63 -15.15 9.65
C CYS A 2 -8.73 -16.24 10.23
N GLY A 3 -7.45 -16.19 9.88
CA GLY A 3 -6.45 -17.15 10.30
C GLY A 3 -5.03 -16.71 9.92
N GLU A 4 -4.07 -17.51 10.34
CA GLU A 4 -2.66 -17.24 10.09
C GLU A 4 -2.27 -17.57 8.64
N LEU A 5 -1.46 -16.70 8.02
CA LEU A 5 -0.85 -16.99 6.73
C LEU A 5 0.11 -18.18 6.82
N VAL A 6 -0.25 -19.29 6.16
CA VAL A 6 0.56 -20.53 6.11
C VAL A 6 1.18 -20.79 4.74
N TRP A 7 0.67 -20.16 3.68
CA TRP A 7 1.10 -20.40 2.31
C TRP A 7 0.82 -19.20 1.40
N VAL A 8 1.71 -18.96 0.45
CA VAL A 8 1.54 -17.97 -0.64
C VAL A 8 1.73 -18.71 -1.96
N GLY A 9 0.80 -18.51 -2.89
CA GLY A 9 0.85 -19.14 -4.22
C GLY A 9 1.84 -18.49 -5.18
N GLU A 10 2.03 -19.14 -6.33
CA GLU A 10 2.87 -18.56 -7.39
C GLU A 10 2.21 -17.29 -7.98
N PRO A 11 3.00 -16.26 -8.32
CA PRO A 11 2.47 -15.01 -8.86
C PRO A 11 1.84 -15.23 -10.24
N THR A 12 0.60 -14.79 -10.40
CA THR A 12 -0.10 -14.75 -11.69
C THR A 12 0.05 -13.36 -12.32
N VAL A 13 0.38 -13.33 -13.61
CA VAL A 13 0.64 -12.09 -14.34
C VAL A 13 -0.66 -11.65 -15.02
N PHE A 14 -1.25 -10.55 -14.55
CA PHE A 14 -2.48 -9.99 -15.13
C PHE A 14 -2.22 -9.09 -16.35
N GLY A 15 -1.02 -8.55 -16.47
CA GLY A 15 -0.62 -7.71 -17.59
C GLY A 15 0.79 -7.16 -17.38
N GLN A 16 1.38 -6.68 -18.46
CA GLN A 16 2.61 -5.90 -18.43
C GLN A 16 2.23 -4.45 -18.73
N ALA A 17 2.79 -3.51 -17.97
CA ALA A 17 2.63 -2.08 -18.25
C ALA A 17 3.46 -1.70 -19.50
N ASP A 18 3.07 -2.19 -20.68
CA ASP A 18 3.65 -1.82 -21.98
C ASP A 18 2.92 -0.60 -22.57
N SER A 19 2.51 0.33 -21.71
CA SER A 19 1.76 1.53 -22.13
C SER A 19 2.67 2.71 -22.42
N ILE A 20 2.25 3.56 -23.36
CA ILE A 20 2.88 4.83 -23.77
C ILE A 20 3.20 5.76 -22.58
N ALA A 21 2.54 5.59 -21.43
CA ALA A 21 2.65 6.44 -20.24
C ALA A 21 3.72 6.05 -19.21
N GLY A 22 4.40 4.90 -19.33
CA GLY A 22 5.51 4.56 -18.43
C GLY A 22 5.81 3.06 -18.27
N LYS A 23 7.01 2.75 -17.79
CA LYS A 23 7.53 1.38 -17.55
C LYS A 23 7.08 0.76 -16.22
N TYR A 24 6.64 1.57 -15.27
CA TYR A 24 6.29 1.15 -13.91
C TYR A 24 5.04 1.88 -13.44
N GLY A 25 4.16 1.15 -12.78
CA GLY A 25 2.92 1.67 -12.23
C GLY A 25 2.43 0.74 -11.12
N VAL A 26 1.63 1.28 -10.22
CA VAL A 26 0.92 0.50 -9.20
C VAL A 26 -0.54 0.45 -9.58
N TRP A 27 -1.15 -0.71 -9.42
CA TRP A 27 -2.58 -0.88 -9.62
C TRP A 27 -3.22 -1.38 -8.34
N MET A 28 -4.47 -0.98 -8.12
CA MET A 28 -5.24 -1.20 -6.91
C MET A 28 -6.66 -1.60 -7.29
N ARG A 29 -7.30 -2.38 -6.43
CA ARG A 29 -8.75 -2.62 -6.46
C ARG A 29 -9.34 -2.31 -5.09
N ASP A 30 -10.63 -2.04 -5.08
CA ASP A 30 -11.36 -1.82 -3.83
C ASP A 30 -11.83 -3.18 -3.28
N PRO A 31 -11.40 -3.59 -2.07
CA PRO A 31 -11.87 -4.83 -1.47
C PRO A 31 -13.36 -4.77 -1.05
N GLU A 32 -13.91 -3.56 -0.86
CA GLU A 32 -15.31 -3.34 -0.51
C GLU A 32 -15.93 -2.25 -1.40
N PRO A 33 -16.12 -2.55 -2.71
CA PRO A 33 -16.53 -1.54 -3.68
C PRO A 33 -17.94 -1.03 -3.40
N VAL A 34 -18.11 0.28 -3.54
CA VAL A 34 -19.40 0.97 -3.46
C VAL A 34 -19.85 1.44 -4.85
N PRO A 35 -21.16 1.43 -5.17
CA PRO A 35 -21.64 1.94 -6.45
C PRO A 35 -21.15 3.37 -6.73
N PRO A 36 -20.75 3.69 -7.98
CA PRO A 36 -20.88 2.88 -9.19
C PRO A 36 -19.76 1.85 -9.43
N PHE A 37 -18.78 1.76 -8.52
CA PHE A 37 -17.63 0.87 -8.67
C PHE A 37 -17.98 -0.59 -8.37
N THR A 38 -17.22 -1.50 -8.97
CA THR A 38 -17.40 -2.94 -8.81
C THR A 38 -16.08 -3.61 -8.46
N ARG A 39 -16.10 -4.91 -8.15
CA ARG A 39 -14.88 -5.70 -7.89
C ARG A 39 -13.93 -5.79 -9.10
N ALA A 40 -14.44 -5.53 -10.31
CA ALA A 40 -13.64 -5.50 -11.53
C ALA A 40 -13.00 -4.13 -11.77
N THR A 41 -13.51 -3.08 -11.10
CA THR A 41 -12.94 -1.73 -11.23
C THR A 41 -11.53 -1.72 -10.68
N THR A 42 -10.60 -1.27 -11.52
CA THR A 42 -9.16 -1.23 -11.22
C THR A 42 -8.67 0.19 -11.38
N TRP A 43 -7.84 0.65 -10.45
CA TRP A 43 -7.17 1.94 -10.54
C TRP A 43 -5.69 1.74 -10.72
N ARG A 44 -5.04 2.62 -11.48
CA ARG A 44 -3.60 2.60 -11.71
C ARG A 44 -3.01 3.98 -11.52
N VAL A 45 -1.85 4.02 -10.89
CA VAL A 45 -1.01 5.20 -10.78
C VAL A 45 0.26 4.94 -11.57
N ASP A 46 0.60 5.85 -12.48
CA ASP A 46 1.87 5.81 -13.18
C ASP A 46 2.95 6.49 -12.35
N THR A 47 4.05 5.79 -12.10
CA THR A 47 5.11 6.27 -11.21
C THR A 47 6.19 7.05 -11.95
N VAL A 48 5.91 7.48 -13.18
CA VAL A 48 6.85 8.24 -14.01
C VAL A 48 6.61 9.73 -13.79
N GLY A 49 7.56 10.39 -13.14
CA GLY A 49 7.55 11.84 -12.93
C GLY A 49 7.66 12.23 -11.45
N THR A 50 7.98 13.50 -11.22
CA THR A 50 8.14 14.05 -9.86
C THR A 50 6.83 14.49 -9.22
N GLU A 51 5.76 14.69 -10.00
CA GLU A 51 4.43 15.09 -9.54
C GLU A 51 3.35 14.11 -9.98
N VAL A 52 3.31 12.96 -9.30
CA VAL A 52 2.30 11.93 -9.57
C VAL A 52 0.93 12.44 -9.10
N ARG A 53 0.06 12.83 -10.05
CA ARG A 53 -1.31 13.32 -9.79
C ARG A 53 -2.38 12.58 -10.58
N GLN A 54 -1.99 11.74 -11.52
CA GLN A 54 -2.93 11.05 -12.40
C GLN A 54 -3.26 9.68 -11.82
N LEU A 55 -4.56 9.43 -11.63
CA LEU A 55 -5.09 8.13 -11.27
C LEU A 55 -6.00 7.66 -12.41
N PHE A 56 -5.56 6.61 -13.11
CA PHE A 56 -6.28 5.99 -14.21
C PHE A 56 -7.29 4.99 -13.65
N GLN A 57 -8.55 5.08 -14.06
CA GLN A 57 -9.60 4.14 -13.70
C GLN A 57 -9.98 3.30 -14.91
N TYR A 58 -10.14 2.00 -14.67
CA TYR A 58 -10.62 1.00 -15.62
C TYR A 58 -11.83 0.32 -15.00
N ASP A 59 -12.93 0.22 -15.74
CA ASP A 59 -14.17 -0.34 -15.19
C ASP A 59 -14.14 -1.88 -15.17
N ASN A 60 -13.28 -2.49 -15.98
CA ASN A 60 -13.11 -3.93 -16.10
C ASN A 60 -11.72 -4.36 -16.60
N ASP A 61 -11.46 -5.66 -16.53
CA ASP A 61 -10.18 -6.27 -16.88
C ASP A 61 -9.84 -6.18 -18.37
N GLU A 62 -10.84 -6.09 -19.25
CA GLU A 62 -10.62 -5.89 -20.68
C GLU A 62 -10.06 -4.50 -20.97
N GLN A 63 -10.62 -3.46 -20.35
CA GLN A 63 -10.09 -2.10 -20.45
C GLN A 63 -8.69 -2.00 -19.84
N PHE A 64 -8.49 -2.62 -18.67
CA PHE A 64 -7.19 -2.62 -17.99
C PHE A 64 -6.10 -3.30 -18.82
N SER A 65 -6.36 -4.50 -19.34
CA SER A 65 -5.41 -5.25 -20.18
C SER A 65 -5.04 -4.53 -21.48
N LYS A 66 -5.99 -3.80 -22.08
CA LYS A 66 -5.74 -2.99 -23.28
C LYS A 66 -5.12 -1.61 -22.99
N GLY A 67 -5.07 -1.19 -21.72
CA GLY A 67 -4.53 0.11 -21.32
C GLY A 67 -5.42 1.30 -21.69
N TYR A 68 -6.73 1.11 -21.89
CA TYR A 68 -7.68 2.17 -22.20
C TYR A 68 -8.49 2.57 -20.95
N PRO A 69 -8.11 3.66 -20.25
CA PRO A 69 -8.82 4.08 -19.05
C PRO A 69 -10.22 4.59 -19.40
N ALA A 70 -11.21 4.21 -18.59
CA ALA A 70 -12.55 4.78 -18.65
C ALA A 70 -12.57 6.24 -18.16
N LYS A 71 -11.69 6.55 -17.19
CA LYS A 71 -11.57 7.87 -16.58
C LYS A 71 -10.16 8.12 -16.09
N VAL A 72 -9.74 9.39 -16.10
CA VAL A 72 -8.49 9.86 -15.47
C VAL A 72 -8.85 10.89 -14.42
N HIS A 73 -8.57 10.58 -13.16
CA HIS A 73 -8.72 11.52 -12.06
C HIS A 73 -7.44 12.35 -11.95
N ILE A 74 -7.59 13.66 -11.74
CA ILE A 74 -6.48 14.57 -11.47
C ILE A 74 -6.53 14.95 -10.00
N LEU A 75 -5.60 14.41 -9.22
CA LEU A 75 -5.56 14.63 -7.78
C LEU A 75 -5.20 16.09 -7.46
N PRO A 76 -5.92 16.74 -6.51
CA PRO A 76 -5.60 18.11 -6.08
C PRO A 76 -4.21 18.24 -5.43
N ARG A 77 -3.68 17.14 -4.91
CA ARG A 77 -2.36 17.01 -4.29
C ARG A 77 -1.60 15.89 -4.98
N ALA A 78 -0.30 16.09 -5.19
CA ALA A 78 0.56 15.03 -5.70
C ALA A 78 0.79 13.95 -4.64
N MET A 79 0.94 12.72 -5.08
CA MET A 79 1.30 11.57 -4.26
C MET A 79 2.82 11.56 -4.01
N GLU A 80 3.24 11.15 -2.81
CA GLU A 80 4.66 10.93 -2.50
C GLU A 80 5.15 9.57 -3.02
N SER A 81 4.32 8.54 -2.80
CA SER A 81 4.73 7.15 -2.92
C SER A 81 3.68 6.30 -3.62
N THR A 82 4.06 5.07 -3.91
CA THR A 82 3.18 4.03 -4.42
C THR A 82 2.31 3.39 -3.34
N GLY A 83 2.54 3.68 -2.05
CA GLY A 83 1.86 3.11 -0.88
C GLY A 83 0.42 3.58 -0.68
N ALA A 84 -0.35 3.70 -1.76
CA ALA A 84 -1.73 4.16 -1.76
C ALA A 84 -2.70 2.99 -1.89
N VAL A 85 -3.91 3.15 -1.36
CA VAL A 85 -4.94 2.10 -1.41
C VAL A 85 -6.28 2.70 -1.81
N VAL A 86 -7.12 1.87 -2.43
CA VAL A 86 -8.53 2.20 -2.67
C VAL A 86 -9.38 1.41 -1.69
N PHE A 87 -10.26 2.09 -0.96
CA PHE A 87 -11.16 1.45 0.00
C PHE A 87 -12.50 2.19 0.10
N ARG A 88 -13.61 1.47 -0.11
CA ARG A 88 -14.98 1.99 -0.04
C ARG A 88 -15.19 3.25 -0.88
N GLY A 89 -14.73 3.22 -2.13
CA GLY A 89 -14.89 4.30 -3.11
C GLY A 89 -14.01 5.53 -2.90
N ALA A 90 -12.97 5.43 -2.07
CA ALA A 90 -12.01 6.51 -1.86
C ALA A 90 -10.58 6.02 -2.07
N LEU A 91 -9.74 6.88 -2.66
CA LEU A 91 -8.29 6.71 -2.68
C LEU A 91 -7.71 7.31 -1.39
N TYR A 92 -6.86 6.55 -0.71
CA TYR A 92 -6.07 7.00 0.43
C TYR A 92 -4.61 7.07 0.00
N PHE A 93 -3.95 8.19 0.23
CA PHE A 93 -2.57 8.39 -0.21
C PHE A 93 -1.80 9.37 0.68
N GLN A 94 -0.47 9.26 0.66
CA GLN A 94 0.43 10.22 1.27
C GLN A 94 0.64 11.41 0.32
N GLN A 95 0.46 12.63 0.82
CA GLN A 95 0.76 13.85 0.07
C GLN A 95 2.26 14.06 -0.06
N ARG A 96 2.68 14.47 -1.26
CA ARG A 96 4.06 14.72 -1.63
C ARG A 96 4.79 15.66 -0.64
N LEU A 97 6.04 15.33 -0.32
CA LEU A 97 6.94 16.04 0.59
C LEU A 97 6.33 16.28 1.98
N SER A 98 5.50 15.36 2.46
CA SER A 98 4.85 15.49 3.76
C SER A 98 4.60 14.15 4.42
N ARG A 99 4.26 14.19 5.70
CA ARG A 99 3.69 13.06 6.45
C ARG A 99 2.16 13.13 6.57
N ARG A 100 1.50 13.85 5.65
CA ARG A 100 0.04 14.02 5.64
C ARG A 100 -0.61 12.97 4.73
N LEU A 101 -1.61 12.29 5.27
CA LEU A 101 -2.52 11.45 4.51
C LEU A 101 -3.68 12.28 3.97
N ALA A 102 -4.19 11.88 2.80
CA ALA A 102 -5.40 12.42 2.21
C ALA A 102 -6.35 11.29 1.83
N LYS A 103 -7.65 11.54 2.03
CA LYS A 103 -8.75 10.72 1.52
C LYS A 103 -9.43 11.46 0.38
N TYR A 104 -9.34 10.92 -0.82
CA TYR A 104 -9.96 11.44 -2.03
C TYR A 104 -11.18 10.60 -2.40
N ASN A 105 -12.36 11.20 -2.38
CA ASN A 105 -13.60 10.56 -2.83
C ASN A 105 -13.57 10.43 -4.36
N LEU A 106 -13.57 9.20 -4.88
CA LEU A 106 -13.45 8.93 -6.32
C LEU A 106 -14.70 9.35 -7.11
N GLN A 107 -15.88 9.33 -6.48
CA GLN A 107 -17.11 9.76 -7.13
C GLN A 107 -17.27 11.29 -7.10
N GLY A 108 -17.00 11.90 -5.94
CA GLY A 108 -17.10 13.34 -5.73
C GLY A 108 -15.90 14.14 -6.20
N GLU A 109 -14.81 13.45 -6.58
CA GLU A 109 -13.55 14.02 -7.09
C GLU A 109 -12.92 15.07 -6.17
N ALA A 110 -13.05 14.89 -4.86
CA ALA A 110 -12.59 15.85 -3.87
C ALA A 110 -11.86 15.17 -2.71
N ILE A 111 -10.88 15.88 -2.14
CA ILE A 111 -10.31 15.49 -0.85
C ILE A 111 -11.35 15.79 0.23
N VAL A 112 -11.75 14.77 0.96
CA VAL A 112 -12.81 14.85 1.99
C VAL A 112 -12.27 14.71 3.41
N ALA A 113 -11.04 14.23 3.57
CA ALA A 113 -10.31 14.25 4.84
C ALA A 113 -8.81 14.36 4.59
N GLU A 114 -8.11 15.03 5.50
CA GLU A 114 -6.66 15.08 5.55
C GLU A 114 -6.21 14.95 7.00
N LYS A 115 -5.12 14.24 7.24
CA LYS A 115 -4.58 14.09 8.59
C LYS A 115 -3.06 13.97 8.54
N GLU A 116 -2.38 14.68 9.44
CA GLU A 116 -0.95 14.49 9.65
C GLU A 116 -0.71 13.26 10.52
N LEU A 117 0.22 12.39 10.10
CA LEU A 117 0.69 11.30 10.93
C LEU A 117 1.73 11.84 11.92
N PRO A 118 1.48 11.77 13.24
CA PRO A 118 2.41 12.28 14.23
C PRO A 118 3.76 11.57 14.14
N ASP A 119 4.84 12.35 14.15
CA ASP A 119 6.24 11.91 14.20
C ASP A 119 6.70 10.94 13.09
N ALA A 120 5.84 10.67 12.10
CA ALA A 120 6.18 9.80 11.00
C ALA A 120 7.32 10.42 10.18
N GLY A 121 8.37 9.63 9.98
CA GLY A 121 9.39 9.99 9.02
C GLY A 121 8.85 9.91 7.60
N TYR A 122 9.38 10.74 6.71
CA TYR A 122 8.95 10.83 5.32
C TYR A 122 10.11 11.26 4.43
N HIS A 123 9.94 11.07 3.13
CA HIS A 123 10.91 11.50 2.12
C HIS A 123 12.29 10.81 2.26
N GLY A 124 12.28 9.49 2.43
CA GLY A 124 13.48 8.64 2.46
C GLY A 124 14.17 8.52 3.82
N GLN A 125 13.50 8.90 4.91
CA GLN A 125 14.01 8.73 6.28
C GLN A 125 13.93 7.27 6.76
N TYR A 126 12.80 6.60 6.52
CA TYR A 126 12.55 5.21 6.89
C TYR A 126 11.97 4.37 5.73
N PRO A 127 12.65 4.32 4.56
CA PRO A 127 12.20 3.49 3.45
C PRO A 127 12.28 2.01 3.79
N TYR A 128 11.62 1.18 2.99
CA TYR A 128 11.93 -0.25 2.92
C TYR A 128 13.33 -0.48 2.34
N SER A 129 13.79 -1.74 2.32
CA SER A 129 15.16 -2.10 1.93
C SER A 129 15.54 -1.73 0.49
N TRP A 130 14.56 -1.46 -0.38
CA TRP A 130 14.77 -1.07 -1.77
C TRP A 130 14.80 0.46 -1.98
N GLY A 131 14.69 1.24 -0.91
CA GLY A 131 14.77 2.69 -0.95
C GLY A 131 13.48 3.35 -1.44
N GLY A 132 13.63 4.42 -2.22
CA GLY A 132 12.51 5.27 -2.66
C GLY A 132 11.87 6.06 -1.51
N TYR A 133 10.71 6.65 -1.78
CA TYR A 133 9.92 7.40 -0.79
C TYR A 133 8.86 6.50 -0.16
N THR A 134 9.28 5.36 0.35
CA THR A 134 8.39 4.28 0.83
C THR A 134 8.15 4.35 2.33
N ASP A 135 8.40 5.51 2.94
CA ASP A 135 8.38 5.72 4.39
C ASP A 135 7.02 5.41 5.03
N ILE A 136 5.95 5.79 4.33
CA ILE A 136 4.56 5.63 4.75
C ILE A 136 3.85 4.78 3.71
N ASP A 137 3.19 3.73 4.19
CA ASP A 137 2.58 2.70 3.38
C ASP A 137 1.19 2.38 3.93
N LEU A 138 0.14 2.55 3.13
CA LEU A 138 -1.23 2.28 3.54
C LEU A 138 -1.58 0.83 3.24
N ALA A 139 -2.39 0.22 4.10
CA ALA A 139 -2.86 -1.15 3.91
C ALA A 139 -4.34 -1.27 4.26
N VAL A 140 -5.01 -2.24 3.65
CA VAL A 140 -6.39 -2.60 3.98
C VAL A 140 -6.41 -4.09 4.31
N ASP A 141 -7.16 -4.44 5.35
CA ASP A 141 -7.46 -5.84 5.68
C ASP A 141 -8.96 -5.98 6.03
N GLU A 142 -9.35 -7.15 6.55
CA GLU A 142 -10.73 -7.43 6.96
C GLU A 142 -11.27 -6.49 8.05
N SER A 143 -10.40 -5.83 8.82
CA SER A 143 -10.76 -4.86 9.85
C SER A 143 -10.71 -3.40 9.37
N GLY A 144 -10.29 -3.15 8.14
CA GLY A 144 -10.35 -1.87 7.44
C GLY A 144 -8.99 -1.25 7.19
N LEU A 145 -8.88 0.08 7.36
CA LEU A 145 -7.71 0.86 6.95
C LEU A 145 -6.60 0.89 8.02
N TRP A 146 -5.36 0.78 7.56
CA TRP A 146 -4.12 0.84 8.35
C TRP A 146 -3.07 1.71 7.69
N VAL A 147 -2.08 2.12 8.47
CA VAL A 147 -0.86 2.75 7.96
C VAL A 147 0.37 2.16 8.65
N ILE A 148 1.39 1.87 7.85
CA ILE A 148 2.67 1.29 8.23
C ILE A 148 3.74 2.37 7.99
N TYR A 149 4.49 2.71 9.02
CA TYR A 149 5.49 3.77 8.97
C TYR A 149 6.60 3.52 10.01
N SER A 150 7.46 4.50 10.23
CA SER A 150 8.39 4.50 11.36
C SER A 150 8.63 5.92 11.87
N THR A 151 9.21 6.01 13.06
CA THR A 151 9.49 7.27 13.75
C THR A 151 10.89 7.25 14.37
N GLU A 152 11.38 8.42 14.74
CA GLU A 152 12.64 8.55 15.48
C GLU A 152 12.56 7.85 16.85
N LYS A 153 11.42 7.97 17.54
CA LYS A 153 11.17 7.31 18.82
C LYS A 153 11.25 5.79 18.72
N ALA A 154 10.71 5.21 17.65
CA ALA A 154 10.76 3.78 17.36
C ALA A 154 12.13 3.34 16.79
N LYS A 155 13.08 4.26 16.60
CA LYS A 155 14.44 3.99 16.11
C LYS A 155 14.46 3.18 14.80
N GLY A 156 13.54 3.49 13.88
CA GLY A 156 13.42 2.81 12.60
C GLY A 156 12.67 1.46 12.63
N ALA A 157 12.13 1.05 13.79
CA ALA A 157 11.21 -0.10 13.87
C ALA A 157 9.87 0.23 13.21
N ILE A 158 9.21 -0.78 12.62
CA ILE A 158 7.89 -0.59 12.01
C ILE A 158 6.90 -0.19 13.10
N VAL A 159 6.18 0.89 12.84
CA VAL A 159 5.01 1.32 13.59
C VAL A 159 3.79 1.10 12.70
N VAL A 160 2.76 0.48 13.26
CA VAL A 160 1.48 0.27 12.57
C VAL A 160 0.41 1.05 13.32
N SER A 161 -0.43 1.78 12.61
CA SER A 161 -1.59 2.44 13.20
C SER A 161 -2.87 2.03 12.49
N LYS A 162 -3.92 1.74 13.26
CA LYS A 162 -5.28 1.55 12.74
C LYS A 162 -5.90 2.91 12.52
N LEU A 163 -6.45 3.15 11.33
CA LEU A 163 -7.07 4.41 10.97
C LEU A 163 -8.59 4.27 10.90
N ASP A 164 -9.28 5.31 11.35
CA ASP A 164 -10.67 5.52 11.02
C ASP A 164 -10.77 5.92 9.53
N PRO A 165 -11.48 5.15 8.69
CA PRO A 165 -11.52 5.40 7.24
C PRO A 165 -12.33 6.66 6.87
N GLN A 166 -13.11 7.24 7.78
CA GLN A 166 -13.85 8.48 7.52
C GLN A 166 -13.03 9.72 7.82
N THR A 167 -12.33 9.70 8.96
CA THR A 167 -11.66 10.88 9.52
C THR A 167 -10.14 10.83 9.41
N LEU A 168 -9.57 9.66 9.13
CA LEU A 168 -8.13 9.36 9.20
C LEU A 168 -7.54 9.48 10.62
N GLU A 169 -8.38 9.57 11.65
CA GLU A 169 -7.90 9.56 13.03
C GLU A 169 -7.26 8.22 13.38
N ILE A 170 -6.19 8.28 14.16
CA ILE A 170 -5.51 7.11 14.68
C ILE A 170 -6.38 6.53 15.81
N GLN A 171 -6.87 5.31 15.61
CA GLN A 171 -7.65 4.58 16.60
C GLN A 171 -6.74 3.86 17.60
N HIS A 172 -5.65 3.28 17.10
CA HIS A 172 -4.66 2.59 17.92
C HIS A 172 -3.32 2.50 17.18
N THR A 173 -2.22 2.39 17.92
CA THR A 173 -0.85 2.32 17.39
C THR A 173 -0.05 1.22 18.07
N TRP A 174 0.71 0.46 17.29
CA TRP A 174 1.62 -0.58 17.74
C TRP A 174 3.04 -0.29 17.27
N GLU A 175 3.99 -0.34 18.18
CA GLU A 175 5.42 -0.35 17.86
C GLU A 175 5.88 -1.81 17.80
N THR A 176 6.43 -2.22 16.66
CA THR A 176 6.94 -3.58 16.45
C THR A 176 8.43 -3.66 16.80
N ASN A 177 8.99 -4.87 16.77
CA ASN A 177 10.42 -5.12 16.98
C ASN A 177 11.19 -5.44 15.70
N ILE A 178 10.64 -5.12 14.51
CA ILE A 178 11.33 -5.30 13.22
C ILE A 178 11.67 -3.96 12.58
N ARG A 179 12.89 -3.81 12.04
CA ARG A 179 13.32 -2.58 11.38
C ARG A 179 12.73 -2.47 9.98
N LYS A 180 12.11 -1.33 9.66
CA LYS A 180 11.48 -1.11 8.35
C LYS A 180 12.46 -1.23 7.18
N GLN A 181 13.67 -0.69 7.34
CA GLN A 181 14.74 -0.77 6.34
C GLN A 181 15.31 -2.19 6.13
N SER A 182 15.00 -3.15 7.02
CA SER A 182 15.48 -4.53 6.90
C SER A 182 14.56 -5.44 6.08
N VAL A 183 13.40 -4.95 5.69
CA VAL A 183 12.39 -5.71 4.94
C VAL A 183 12.07 -5.02 3.62
N ALA A 184 11.70 -5.82 2.62
CA ALA A 184 11.39 -5.36 1.28
C ALA A 184 10.02 -4.71 1.17
N ASN A 185 9.04 -5.25 1.90
CA ASN A 185 7.68 -4.75 1.94
C ASN A 185 6.96 -5.31 3.17
N ALA A 186 5.77 -4.79 3.47
CA ALA A 186 4.91 -5.30 4.52
C ALA A 186 3.43 -5.17 4.15
N PHE A 187 2.60 -6.08 4.63
CA PHE A 187 1.16 -6.10 4.41
C PHE A 187 0.43 -6.62 5.66
N ILE A 188 -0.88 -6.42 5.75
CA ILE A 188 -1.68 -6.83 6.92
C ILE A 188 -2.79 -7.77 6.46
N ILE A 189 -2.96 -8.88 7.17
CA ILE A 189 -4.07 -9.82 6.99
C ILE A 189 -4.62 -10.14 8.37
N CYS A 190 -5.93 -10.02 8.56
CA CYS A 190 -6.60 -10.35 9.82
C CYS A 190 -5.96 -9.71 11.07
N GLY A 191 -5.52 -8.45 10.97
CA GLY A 191 -4.85 -7.71 12.05
C GLY A 191 -3.43 -8.17 12.36
N VAL A 192 -2.82 -9.00 11.51
CA VAL A 192 -1.43 -9.44 11.65
C VAL A 192 -0.59 -8.79 10.56
N LEU A 193 0.44 -8.05 10.97
CA LEU A 193 1.45 -7.50 10.06
C LEU A 193 2.39 -8.60 9.63
N TYR A 194 2.61 -8.73 8.32
CA TYR A 194 3.59 -9.63 7.71
C TYR A 194 4.63 -8.82 6.93
N THR A 195 5.87 -9.31 6.90
CA THR A 195 6.94 -8.66 6.10
C THR A 195 7.57 -9.61 5.10
N ILE A 196 8.08 -9.04 4.01
CA ILE A 196 8.81 -9.76 2.96
C ILE A 196 10.31 -9.52 3.12
N SER A 197 11.12 -10.57 3.07
CA SER A 197 12.56 -10.49 3.37
C SER A 197 13.41 -9.82 2.30
N SER A 198 13.05 -9.94 1.01
CA SER A 198 13.89 -9.44 -0.09
C SER A 198 13.07 -9.02 -1.29
N TYR A 199 13.48 -7.90 -1.91
CA TYR A 199 12.90 -7.38 -3.14
C TYR A 199 13.63 -7.87 -4.39
N THR A 200 14.83 -8.45 -4.26
CA THR A 200 15.68 -8.90 -5.38
C THR A 200 15.84 -10.41 -5.45
N ALA A 201 15.82 -11.11 -4.31
CA ALA A 201 15.99 -12.55 -4.30
C ALA A 201 14.80 -13.21 -4.99
N PRO A 202 15.00 -14.14 -5.94
CA PRO A 202 13.90 -14.84 -6.62
C PRO A 202 13.08 -15.70 -5.65
N ASN A 203 13.74 -16.25 -4.62
CA ASN A 203 13.12 -16.98 -3.53
C ASN A 203 13.20 -16.14 -2.25
N ALA A 204 12.28 -15.18 -2.13
CA ALA A 204 12.11 -14.43 -0.89
C ALA A 204 11.21 -15.24 0.08
N THR A 205 10.98 -14.69 1.26
CA THR A 205 10.11 -15.28 2.27
C THR A 205 9.26 -14.21 2.92
N VAL A 206 8.03 -14.58 3.32
CA VAL A 206 7.37 -13.90 4.43
C VAL A 206 8.10 -14.33 5.70
N ASN A 207 8.86 -13.40 6.28
CA ASN A 207 9.90 -13.72 7.26
C ASN A 207 9.59 -13.32 8.70
N PHE A 208 8.51 -12.56 8.89
CA PHE A 208 8.11 -12.08 10.21
C PHE A 208 6.61 -11.84 10.23
N ALA A 209 6.01 -12.07 11.41
CA ALA A 209 4.64 -11.71 11.73
C ALA A 209 4.58 -10.97 13.06
N TYR A 210 3.72 -9.95 13.14
CA TYR A 210 3.37 -9.25 14.37
C TYR A 210 1.84 -9.21 14.51
N ASP A 211 1.32 -9.82 15.56
CA ASP A 211 -0.09 -9.87 15.87
C ASP A 211 -0.49 -8.65 16.70
N THR A 212 -1.34 -7.78 16.15
CA THR A 212 -1.78 -6.55 16.82
C THR A 212 -2.72 -6.80 18.00
N ALA A 213 -3.41 -7.95 18.05
CA ALA A 213 -4.30 -8.28 19.15
C ALA A 213 -3.52 -8.73 20.40
N THR A 214 -2.39 -9.43 20.21
CA THR A 214 -1.58 -9.96 21.31
C THR A 214 -0.30 -9.16 21.57
N GLY A 215 0.12 -8.34 20.62
CA GLY A 215 1.42 -7.64 20.64
C GLY A 215 2.62 -8.57 20.47
N ALA A 216 2.39 -9.84 20.18
CA ALA A 216 3.44 -10.84 20.01
C ALA A 216 3.96 -10.84 18.57
N SER A 217 5.26 -11.06 18.43
CA SER A 217 5.89 -11.28 17.13
C SER A 217 6.60 -12.61 17.05
N ARG A 218 6.77 -13.10 15.83
CA ARG A 218 7.46 -14.35 15.55
C ARG A 218 8.12 -14.35 14.19
N PRO A 219 9.28 -15.03 14.05
CA PRO A 219 9.88 -15.26 12.75
C PRO A 219 9.03 -16.24 11.94
N LEU A 220 9.05 -16.06 10.63
CA LEU A 220 8.41 -16.94 9.65
C LEU A 220 9.42 -17.34 8.56
N SER A 221 9.05 -18.34 7.76
CA SER A 221 9.80 -18.74 6.57
C SER A 221 8.85 -19.25 5.49
N VAL A 222 7.72 -18.57 5.30
CA VAL A 222 6.77 -18.93 4.24
C VAL A 222 7.35 -18.49 2.90
N PRO A 223 7.49 -19.37 1.89
CA PRO A 223 8.05 -19.01 0.60
C PRO A 223 7.28 -17.88 -0.09
N PHE A 224 7.99 -16.94 -0.69
CA PHE A 224 7.44 -15.87 -1.52
C PHE A 224 8.23 -15.81 -2.83
N GLN A 225 7.59 -16.18 -3.94
CA GLN A 225 8.24 -16.19 -5.25
C GLN A 225 8.26 -14.79 -5.86
N ASN A 226 9.45 -14.25 -6.06
CA ASN A 226 9.68 -12.97 -6.70
C ASN A 226 10.18 -13.20 -8.13
N ARG A 227 9.24 -13.41 -9.05
CA ARG A 227 9.52 -13.76 -10.45
C ARG A 227 10.34 -12.70 -11.21
N TYR A 228 10.19 -11.43 -10.84
CA TYR A 228 10.76 -10.29 -11.56
C TYR A 228 11.95 -9.65 -10.84
N GLN A 229 12.34 -10.17 -9.66
CA GLN A 229 13.50 -9.70 -8.90
C GLN A 229 13.47 -8.20 -8.56
N TYR A 230 12.27 -7.62 -8.54
CA TYR A 230 12.04 -6.24 -8.14
C TYR A 230 10.60 -6.07 -7.66
N VAL A 231 10.39 -6.26 -6.36
CA VAL A 231 9.10 -6.01 -5.71
C VAL A 231 9.05 -4.55 -5.28
N SER A 232 8.21 -3.75 -5.95
CA SER A 232 7.96 -2.35 -5.59
C SER A 232 6.80 -2.19 -4.61
N MET A 233 5.75 -3.01 -4.71
CA MET A 233 4.60 -2.92 -3.83
C MET A 233 3.92 -4.28 -3.67
N VAL A 234 3.40 -4.56 -2.48
CA VAL A 234 2.54 -5.72 -2.20
C VAL A 234 1.41 -5.25 -1.29
N ASP A 235 0.18 -5.36 -1.79
CA ASP A 235 -1.05 -5.15 -1.02
C ASP A 235 -1.82 -6.45 -0.85
N TYR A 236 -2.61 -6.51 0.21
CA TYR A 236 -3.59 -7.56 0.46
C TYR A 236 -4.99 -7.14 -0.02
#